data_AF-A0A925WAS5-F1
#
_entry.id   AF-A0A925WAS5-F1
#
_cell.length_a   1.000
_cell.length_b   1.000
_cell.length_c   1.000
_cell.angle_alpha   90.00
_cell.angle_beta   90.00
_cell.angle_gamma   90.00
#
_symmetry.space_group_name_H-M   'P 1'
#
loop_
_entity.id
_entity.type
_entity.pdbx_description
1 polymer ?
#
loop_
_entity_poly.entity_id
_entity_poly.type
_entity_poly.pdbx_seq_one_letter_code
_entity_poly.pdbx_strand_id
1 'polypeptide(L)'
;MTATAPRKWAPKLGKGEWQEAAALPVARVAVDVPLTHLDRPFDYRVPEHLDAAAQPGVRIRVRFAGQALDGFVLERVAGSEHEGKLAWVDKVVSAEPVLSPEVAALCRAVADRYAGVFADVV
;
A
#
# COMPACT_ATOMS: atom_id res chain seq x y z
N MET A 1 -3.59 -1.81 -35.20
CA MET A 1 -4.35 -0.59 -34.83
C MET A 1 -5.07 -0.87 -33.52
N THR A 2 -4.45 -0.55 -32.37
CA THR A 2 -5.17 -0.55 -31.09
C THR A 2 -4.65 0.65 -30.32
N ALA A 3 -5.51 1.65 -30.14
CA ALA A 3 -5.17 2.92 -29.54
C ALA A 3 -5.03 2.76 -28.02
N THR A 4 -3.85 3.10 -27.48
CA THR A 4 -3.64 3.31 -26.04
C THR A 4 -4.48 4.50 -25.60
N ALA A 5 -5.50 4.26 -24.78
CA ALA A 5 -6.34 5.30 -24.20
C ALA A 5 -5.51 6.27 -23.35
N PRO A 6 -5.79 7.58 -23.37
CA PRO A 6 -5.01 8.55 -22.61
C PRO A 6 -5.26 8.36 -21.11
N ARG A 7 -4.17 8.26 -20.33
CA ARG A 7 -4.22 8.27 -18.86
C ARG A 7 -4.81 9.60 -18.40
N LYS A 8 -6.09 9.60 -17.99
CA LYS A 8 -6.74 10.75 -17.36
C LYS A 8 -6.03 11.04 -16.04
N TRP A 9 -5.45 12.24 -15.95
CA TRP A 9 -4.87 12.76 -14.71
C TRP A 9 -5.99 13.19 -13.76
N ALA A 10 -6.07 12.57 -12.58
CA ALA A 10 -6.98 12.98 -11.52
C ALA A 10 -6.42 14.20 -10.76
N PRO A 11 -7.25 15.20 -10.40
CA PRO A 11 -6.81 16.36 -9.64
C PRO A 11 -6.28 15.96 -8.26
N LYS A 12 -5.25 16.67 -7.78
CA LYS A 12 -4.72 16.49 -6.42
C LYS A 12 -5.70 17.13 -5.43
N LEU A 13 -6.60 16.35 -4.84
CA LEU A 13 -7.45 16.80 -3.75
C LEU A 13 -6.57 17.13 -2.51
N GLY A 14 -6.87 18.21 -1.80
CA GLY A 14 -6.17 18.53 -0.56
C GLY A 14 -6.46 17.48 0.51
N LYS A 15 -5.46 17.06 1.30
CA LYS A 15 -5.62 15.99 2.32
C LYS A 15 -6.71 16.25 3.37
N GLY A 16 -7.13 17.50 3.56
CA GLY A 16 -8.22 17.88 4.48
C GLY A 16 -9.62 17.49 3.97
N GLU A 17 -9.76 17.14 2.70
CA GLU A 17 -11.04 16.80 2.06
C GLU A 17 -11.13 15.31 1.71
N TRP A 18 -10.11 14.51 2.06
CA TRP A 18 -10.09 13.09 1.72
C TRP A 18 -11.12 12.33 2.55
N GLN A 19 -11.98 11.59 1.86
CA GLN A 19 -12.94 10.67 2.44
C GLN A 19 -12.39 9.24 2.34
N GLU A 20 -12.73 8.41 3.32
CA GLU A 20 -12.36 7.00 3.32
C GLU A 20 -13.15 6.25 2.25
N ALA A 21 -12.53 5.23 1.65
CA ALA A 21 -13.24 4.35 0.72
C ALA A 21 -14.43 3.66 1.41
N ALA A 22 -15.54 3.53 0.70
CA ALA A 22 -16.79 3.01 1.29
C ALA A 22 -16.68 1.53 1.72
N ALA A 23 -15.87 0.73 1.03
CA ALA A 23 -15.64 -0.67 1.34
C ALA A 23 -14.17 -0.91 1.66
N LEU A 24 -13.90 -1.70 2.71
CA LEU A 24 -12.56 -2.06 3.15
C LEU A 24 -11.60 -0.85 3.20
N PRO A 25 -11.91 0.20 4.00
CA PRO A 25 -11.22 1.48 3.97
C PRO A 25 -9.76 1.43 4.43
N VAL A 26 -9.30 0.31 4.99
CA VAL A 26 -7.94 0.18 5.52
C VAL A 26 -7.15 -0.76 4.62
N ALA A 27 -5.96 -0.32 4.20
CA ALA A 27 -4.96 -1.15 3.54
C ALA A 27 -3.88 -1.54 4.54
N ARG A 28 -3.53 -2.83 4.61
CA ARG A 28 -2.32 -3.29 5.28
C ARG A 28 -1.18 -3.27 4.28
N VAL A 29 -0.11 -2.58 4.61
CA VAL A 29 0.96 -2.23 3.67
C VAL A 29 2.30 -2.76 4.16
N ALA A 30 3.00 -3.50 3.31
CA ALA A 30 4.43 -3.73 3.47
C ALA A 30 5.16 -2.47 2.99
N VAL A 31 5.70 -1.68 3.92
CA VAL A 31 6.44 -0.46 3.59
C VAL A 31 7.89 -0.84 3.28
N ASP A 32 8.45 -0.28 2.21
CA ASP A 32 9.82 -0.53 1.77
C ASP A 32 10.83 0.17 2.70
N VAL A 33 11.11 -0.46 3.84
CA VAL A 33 12.05 0.02 4.87
C VAL A 33 12.96 -1.12 5.31
N PRO A 34 14.29 -0.97 5.21
CA PRO A 34 15.26 -2.02 5.57
C PRO A 34 15.59 -2.01 7.08
N LEU A 35 14.56 -1.99 7.94
CA LEU A 35 14.73 -1.99 9.40
C LEU A 35 13.97 -3.16 10.02
N THR A 36 14.69 -4.08 10.67
CA THR A 36 14.14 -5.31 11.26
C THR A 36 13.00 -5.08 12.25
N HIS A 37 13.09 -4.06 13.10
CA HIS A 37 12.01 -3.73 14.04
C HIS A 37 10.74 -3.17 13.37
N LEU A 38 10.80 -2.88 12.08
CA LEU A 38 9.70 -2.39 11.25
C LEU A 38 9.26 -3.41 10.20
N ASP A 39 9.76 -4.65 10.26
CA ASP A 39 9.41 -5.73 9.34
C ASP A 39 8.04 -6.33 9.65
N ARG A 40 7.00 -5.50 9.50
CA ARG A 40 5.60 -5.88 9.68
C ARG A 40 4.70 -5.02 8.79
N PRO A 41 3.46 -5.46 8.53
CA PRO A 41 2.48 -4.62 7.86
C PRO A 41 2.11 -3.40 8.70
N PHE A 42 1.83 -2.28 8.01
CA PHE A 42 1.32 -1.05 8.59
C PHE A 42 -0.03 -0.68 7.99
N ASP A 43 -0.94 -0.20 8.83
CA ASP A 43 -2.30 0.12 8.42
C ASP A 43 -2.39 1.57 7.92
N TYR A 44 -3.04 1.75 6.77
CA TYR A 44 -3.27 3.04 6.13
C TYR A 44 -4.73 3.17 5.68
N ARG A 45 -5.27 4.37 5.73
CA ARG A 45 -6.57 4.68 5.11
C ARG A 45 -6.41 4.75 3.61
N VAL A 46 -7.31 4.09 2.91
CA VAL A 46 -7.49 4.22 1.47
C VAL A 46 -8.48 5.36 1.22
N PRO A 47 -8.06 6.45 0.56
CA PRO A 47 -8.99 7.50 0.18
C PRO A 47 -9.89 7.02 -0.95
N GLU A 48 -11.14 7.49 -0.97
CA GLU A 48 -12.18 7.07 -1.93
C GLU A 48 -11.72 7.18 -3.39
N HIS A 49 -11.01 8.25 -3.75
CA HIS A 49 -10.50 8.45 -5.11
C HIS A 49 -9.40 7.46 -5.53
N LEU A 50 -8.80 6.73 -4.58
CA LEU A 50 -7.86 5.64 -4.83
C LEU A 50 -8.46 4.25 -4.63
N ASP A 51 -9.73 4.14 -4.21
CA ASP A 51 -10.38 2.88 -3.86
C ASP A 51 -10.21 1.80 -4.95
N ALA A 52 -10.56 2.13 -6.18
CA ALA A 52 -10.48 1.20 -7.30
C ALA A 52 -9.03 0.79 -7.64
N ALA A 53 -8.05 1.65 -7.38
CA ALA A 53 -6.65 1.44 -7.79
C ALA A 53 -5.78 0.84 -6.69
N ALA A 54 -6.08 1.08 -5.41
CA ALA A 54 -5.31 0.61 -4.27
C ALA A 54 -5.71 -0.84 -3.89
N GLN A 55 -5.55 -1.76 -4.82
CA GLN A 55 -5.90 -3.18 -4.64
C GLN A 55 -4.71 -3.99 -4.09
N PRO A 56 -4.93 -5.18 -3.50
CA PRO A 56 -3.83 -6.07 -3.10
C PRO A 56 -2.83 -6.32 -4.24
N GLY A 57 -1.54 -6.31 -3.92
CA GLY A 57 -0.43 -6.49 -4.85
C GLY A 57 0.03 -5.22 -5.58
N VAL A 58 -0.69 -4.11 -5.41
CA VAL A 58 -0.37 -2.82 -6.04
C VAL A 58 0.71 -2.08 -5.24
N ARG A 59 1.65 -1.47 -5.97
CA ARG A 59 2.64 -0.55 -5.41
C ARG A 59 2.04 0.83 -5.17
N ILE A 60 2.18 1.32 -3.95
CA ILE A 60 1.69 2.62 -3.49
C ILE A 60 2.83 3.46 -2.91
N ARG A 61 2.55 4.74 -2.68
CA ARG A 61 3.38 5.65 -1.89
C ARG A 61 2.64 6.00 -0.61
N VAL A 62 3.34 6.02 0.51
CA VAL A 62 2.81 6.40 1.83
C VAL A 62 3.74 7.38 2.53
N ARG A 63 3.23 8.06 3.57
CA ARG A 63 4.09 8.74 4.54
C ARG A 63 4.41 7.82 5.70
N PHE A 64 5.69 7.68 5.98
CA PHE A 64 6.20 6.91 7.10
C PHE A 64 7.33 7.70 7.76
N ALA A 65 7.22 7.96 9.07
CA ALA A 65 8.19 8.77 9.83
C ALA A 65 8.59 10.10 9.14
N GLY A 66 7.63 10.80 8.52
CA GLY A 66 7.86 12.07 7.82
C GLY A 66 8.38 11.95 6.38
N GLN A 67 8.84 10.77 5.95
CA GLN A 67 9.35 10.51 4.61
C GLN A 67 8.27 9.90 3.72
N ALA A 68 8.41 10.08 2.40
CA ALA A 68 7.53 9.44 1.42
C ALA A 68 8.21 8.18 0.89
N LEU A 69 7.70 7.02 1.28
CA LEU A 69 8.25 5.72 0.93
C LEU A 69 7.28 4.96 0.02
N ASP A 70 7.83 4.10 -0.82
CA ASP A 70 7.02 3.14 -1.57
C ASP A 70 6.66 1.94 -0.67
N GLY A 71 5.67 1.17 -1.10
CA GLY A 71 5.24 -0.03 -0.40
C GLY A 71 4.19 -0.78 -1.22
N PHE A 72 3.80 -1.95 -0.73
CA PHE A 72 2.81 -2.80 -1.38
C PHE A 72 1.59 -2.99 -0.50
N VAL A 73 0.40 -2.88 -1.09
CA VAL A 73 -0.85 -3.29 -0.42
C VAL A 73 -0.84 -4.81 -0.35
N LEU A 74 -0.82 -5.37 0.86
CA LEU A 74 -0.92 -6.82 1.07
C LEU A 74 -2.38 -7.26 1.08
N GLU A 75 -3.24 -6.48 1.73
CA GLU A 75 -4.67 -6.74 1.83
C GLU A 75 -5.45 -5.45 2.14
N ARG A 76 -6.77 -5.53 1.97
CA ARG A 76 -7.71 -4.48 2.42
C ARG A 76 -8.71 -5.05 3.41
N VAL A 77 -8.95 -4.32 4.49
CA VAL A 77 -9.76 -4.74 5.63
C VAL A 77 -10.75 -3.64 6.03
N ALA A 78 -11.81 -4.04 6.74
CA ALA A 78 -12.87 -3.14 7.16
C ALA A 78 -12.45 -2.16 8.28
N GLY A 79 -11.41 -2.50 9.04
CA GLY A 79 -10.93 -1.70 10.16
C GLY A 79 -9.53 -2.09 10.61
N SER A 80 -8.97 -1.27 11.50
CA SER A 80 -7.64 -1.46 12.09
C SER A 80 -7.78 -1.64 13.60
N GLU A 81 -6.90 -2.46 14.19
CA GLU A 81 -6.74 -2.56 15.65
C GLU A 81 -5.89 -1.41 16.20
N HIS A 82 -5.34 -0.55 15.35
CA HIS A 82 -4.56 0.60 15.78
C HIS A 82 -5.44 1.68 16.42
N GLU A 83 -5.16 1.99 17.68
CA GLU A 83 -5.92 2.99 18.46
C GLU A 83 -5.68 4.44 18.02
N GLY A 84 -4.60 4.69 17.27
CA GLY A 84 -4.23 6.03 16.80
C GLY A 84 -4.87 6.43 15.46
N LYS A 85 -4.58 7.66 15.02
CA LYS A 85 -4.99 8.13 13.70
C LYS A 85 -4.16 7.45 12.62
N LEU A 86 -4.81 6.61 11.81
CA LEU A 86 -4.21 6.05 10.61
C LEU A 86 -3.79 7.15 9.63
N ALA A 87 -2.62 7.00 9.04
CA ALA A 87 -2.17 7.85 7.93
C ALA A 87 -2.88 7.43 6.63
N TRP A 88 -2.87 8.31 5.63
CA TRP A 88 -3.47 8.03 4.33
C TRP A 88 -2.47 7.41 3.36
N VAL A 89 -2.96 6.60 2.42
CA VAL A 89 -2.25 6.27 1.19
C VAL A 89 -2.10 7.55 0.35
N ASP A 90 -0.86 7.95 0.03
CA ASP A 90 -0.58 9.21 -0.66
C ASP A 90 -0.94 9.14 -2.15
N LYS A 91 -0.60 8.01 -2.80
CA LYS A 91 -0.92 7.72 -4.20
C LYS A 91 -0.71 6.25 -4.53
N VAL A 92 -1.33 5.80 -5.61
CA VAL A 92 -0.98 4.55 -6.30
C VAL A 92 0.12 4.84 -7.31
N VAL A 93 1.23 4.09 -7.27
CA VAL A 93 2.37 4.26 -8.19
C VAL A 93 2.07 3.60 -9.54
N SER A 94 1.51 2.39 -9.50
CA SER A 94 1.01 1.65 -10.66
C SER A 94 -0.20 0.84 -10.24
N ALA A 95 -1.31 0.90 -10.97
CA ALA A 95 -2.51 0.12 -10.65
C ALA A 95 -2.39 -1.38 -11.00
N GLU A 96 -1.26 -1.80 -11.58
CA GLU A 96 -0.99 -3.20 -11.90
C GLU A 96 -0.64 -3.98 -10.61
N PRO A 97 -1.37 -5.05 -10.27
CA PRO A 97 -1.03 -5.93 -9.16
C PRO A 97 0.18 -6.80 -9.51
N VAL A 98 1.39 -6.35 -9.14
CA VAL A 98 2.63 -7.07 -9.46
C VAL A 98 3.06 -8.04 -8.38
N LEU A 99 2.59 -7.83 -7.14
CA LEU A 99 2.88 -8.70 -6.01
C LEU A 99 1.67 -9.58 -5.71
N SER A 100 1.63 -10.77 -6.32
CA SER A 100 0.59 -11.76 -6.02
C SER A 100 0.65 -12.21 -4.55
N PRO A 101 -0.47 -12.68 -3.96
CA PRO A 101 -0.50 -13.21 -2.60
C PRO A 101 0.49 -14.36 -2.38
N GLU A 102 0.66 -15.24 -3.38
CA GLU A 102 1.59 -16.37 -3.32
C GLU A 102 3.05 -15.90 -3.28
N VAL A 103 3.40 -14.89 -4.08
CA VAL A 103 4.73 -14.29 -4.08
C VAL A 103 4.98 -13.53 -2.77
N ALA A 104 3.99 -12.79 -2.26
CA ALA A 104 4.11 -12.13 -0.96
C ALA A 104 4.36 -13.16 0.16
N ALA A 105 3.61 -14.26 0.18
CA ALA A 105 3.82 -15.34 1.15
C ALA A 105 5.21 -15.97 1.02
N LEU A 106 5.70 -16.17 -0.21
CA LEU A 106 7.05 -16.66 -0.47
C LEU A 106 8.12 -15.68 0.03
N CYS A 107 8.03 -14.40 -0.32
CA CYS A 107 8.96 -13.37 0.14
C CYS A 107 9.02 -13.31 1.67
N ARG A 108 7.87 -13.41 2.35
CA ARG A 108 7.79 -13.48 3.82
C ARG A 108 8.50 -14.73 4.35
N ALA A 109 8.21 -15.90 3.80
CA ALA A 109 8.85 -17.15 4.22
C ALA A 109 10.37 -17.12 4.03
N VAL A 110 10.86 -16.50 2.95
CA VAL A 110 12.30 -16.30 2.71
C VAL A 110 12.90 -15.36 3.76
N ALA A 111 12.28 -14.19 4.00
CA ALA A 111 12.76 -13.25 5.02
C ALA A 111 12.84 -13.92 6.40
N ASP A 112 11.81 -14.67 6.80
CA ASP A 112 11.78 -15.42 8.06
C ASP A 112 12.89 -16.48 8.14
N ARG A 113 13.08 -17.24 7.06
CA ARG A 113 14.06 -18.34 6.99
C ARG A 113 15.50 -17.86 7.15
N TYR A 114 15.78 -16.65 6.68
CA TYR A 114 17.12 -16.06 6.63
C TYR A 114 17.31 -14.90 7.62
N ALA A 115 16.34 -14.65 8.52
CA ALA A 115 16.35 -13.53 9.46
C ALA A 115 16.57 -12.16 8.78
N GLY A 116 16.07 -12.03 7.54
CA GLY A 116 16.05 -10.78 6.79
C GLY A 116 14.71 -10.04 6.97
N VAL A 117 14.54 -8.95 6.23
CA VAL A 117 13.27 -8.21 6.19
C VAL A 117 12.57 -8.42 4.85
N PHE A 118 11.23 -8.32 4.85
CA PHE A 118 10.43 -8.48 3.64
C PHE A 118 10.87 -7.53 2.52
N ALA A 119 11.23 -6.29 2.88
CA ALA A 119 11.67 -5.25 1.96
C ALA A 119 12.94 -5.64 1.17
N ASP A 120 13.83 -6.45 1.75
CA ASP A 120 15.07 -6.88 1.08
C ASP A 120 14.83 -8.00 0.05
N VAL A 121 13.64 -8.62 0.06
CA VAL A 121 13.31 -9.79 -0.77
C VAL A 121 12.39 -9.43 -1.94
N VAL A 122 11.63 -8.33 -1.85
CA VAL A 122 10.52 -7.98 -2.76
C VAL A 122 10.89 -6.98 -3.85
#